data_AF-A0A411YGS9-F1
#
_entry.id   AF-A0A411YGS9-F1
#
_cell.length_a   1.000
_cell.length_b   1.000
_cell.length_c   1.000
_cell.angle_alpha   90.00
_cell.angle_beta   90.00
_cell.angle_gamma   90.00
#
_symmetry.space_group_name_H-M   'P 1'
#
loop_
_entity.id
_entity.type
_entity.pdbx_description
1 polymer ?
#
loop_
_entity_poly.entity_id
_entity_poly.type
_entity_poly.pdbx_seq_one_letter_code
_entity_poly.pdbx_strand_id
1 'polypeptide(L)'
;MPMPTKLRFAFDVFLIVFFAWVAWEAWEFATLARYMPLFIAGMGMALGLAALVTDIQTYRRTGTAVGEDAQETAALGAVEQQWNEDEADAREASQAGADGAPAGEVERNPGATSTADADPMSERDPAEESPEEPPFPVIDDETRRRMERAALKRALGYLSVIVGYVALIWITGVFVASAVFLVFFLRVLAKTSWFVPIVGVVVVMAGLLLLENLVNVLWPPYLLEDLLGDFLPG
;
A
#
# COMPACT_ATOMS: atom_id res chain seq x y z
N MET A 1 7.95 -13.31 -9.12
CA MET A 1 6.83 -14.27 -9.10
C MET A 1 5.55 -13.50 -9.35
N PRO A 2 4.79 -13.81 -10.40
CA PRO A 2 3.48 -13.19 -10.62
C PRO A 2 2.57 -13.51 -9.44
N MET A 3 1.94 -12.49 -8.84
CA MET A 3 0.94 -12.76 -7.80
C MET A 3 -0.25 -13.50 -8.42
N PRO A 4 -0.81 -14.52 -7.74
CA PRO A 4 -2.00 -15.20 -8.22
C PRO A 4 -3.14 -14.20 -8.43
N THR A 5 -3.74 -14.21 -9.62
CA THR A 5 -4.76 -13.24 -10.07
C THR A 5 -5.94 -13.11 -9.10
N LYS A 6 -6.29 -14.21 -8.41
CA LYS A 6 -7.33 -14.23 -7.37
C LYS A 6 -7.00 -13.33 -6.18
N LEU A 7 -5.73 -13.25 -5.79
CA LEU A 7 -5.26 -12.43 -4.67
C LEU A 7 -5.25 -10.95 -5.03
N ARG A 8 -4.86 -10.63 -6.27
CA ARG A 8 -4.91 -9.25 -6.81
C ARG A 8 -6.35 -8.74 -6.84
N PHE A 9 -7.27 -9.53 -7.39
CA PHE A 9 -8.69 -9.20 -7.42
C PHE A 9 -9.28 -9.00 -6.01
N ALA A 10 -8.94 -9.90 -5.06
CA ALA A 10 -9.38 -9.77 -3.67
C ALA A 10 -8.84 -8.49 -3.00
N PHE A 11 -7.58 -8.13 -3.28
CA PHE A 11 -6.95 -6.92 -2.77
C PHE A 11 -7.61 -5.65 -3.33
N ASP A 12 -7.94 -5.62 -4.62
CA ASP A 12 -8.61 -4.48 -5.25
C ASP A 12 -10.02 -4.27 -4.70
N VAL A 13 -10.80 -5.35 -4.54
CA VAL A 13 -12.11 -5.29 -3.90
C VAL A 13 -12.00 -4.79 -2.46
N PHE A 14 -11.01 -5.29 -1.70
CA PHE A 14 -10.73 -4.83 -0.35
C PHE A 14 -10.40 -3.33 -0.32
N LEU A 15 -9.54 -2.83 -1.22
CA LEU A 15 -9.18 -1.42 -1.30
C LEU A 15 -10.39 -0.53 -1.56
N ILE A 16 -11.29 -0.94 -2.47
CA ILE A 16 -12.52 -0.18 -2.76
C ILE A 16 -13.39 -0.10 -1.52
N VAL A 17 -13.59 -1.21 -0.80
CA VAL A 17 -14.37 -1.24 0.44
C VAL A 17 -13.72 -0.38 1.52
N PHE A 18 -12.40 -0.47 1.68
CA PHE A 18 -11.65 0.32 2.64
C PHE A 18 -11.77 1.82 2.37
N PHE A 19 -11.59 2.27 1.12
CA PHE A 19 -11.75 3.68 0.77
C PHE A 19 -13.19 4.16 0.89
N ALA A 20 -14.19 3.32 0.59
CA ALA A 20 -15.59 3.64 0.86
C ALA A 20 -15.83 3.88 2.35
N TRP A 21 -15.25 3.05 3.22
CA TRP A 21 -15.32 3.21 4.67
C TRP A 21 -14.61 4.49 5.14
N VAL A 22 -13.41 4.79 4.64
CA VAL A 22 -12.72 6.06 4.95
C VAL A 22 -13.51 7.28 4.48
N ALA A 23 -14.16 7.20 3.31
CA ALA A 23 -15.03 8.28 2.82
C ALA A 23 -16.25 8.49 3.73
N TRP A 24 -16.81 7.40 4.26
CA TRP A 24 -17.90 7.44 5.23
C TRP A 24 -17.44 8.13 6.53
N GLU A 25 -16.31 7.70 7.10
CA GLU A 25 -15.75 8.30 8.32
C GLU A 25 -15.43 9.80 8.11
N ALA A 26 -14.95 10.14 6.92
CA ALA A 26 -14.61 11.52 6.58
C ALA A 26 -15.82 12.47 6.63
N TRP A 27 -17.05 11.96 6.52
CA TRP A 27 -18.26 12.80 6.61
C TRP A 27 -18.52 13.37 8.00
N GLU A 28 -18.01 12.74 9.06
CA GLU A 28 -18.22 13.18 10.44
C GLU A 28 -17.30 14.33 10.85
N PHE A 29 -16.19 14.55 10.14
CA PHE A 29 -15.27 15.64 10.48
C PHE A 29 -15.87 17.03 10.22
N ALA A 30 -15.42 17.99 11.04
CA ALA A 30 -15.71 19.41 10.85
C ALA A 30 -15.40 19.86 9.41
N THR A 31 -16.21 20.79 8.88
CA THR A 31 -16.31 21.07 7.45
C THR A 31 -14.97 21.36 6.77
N LEU A 32 -14.02 22.01 7.45
CA LEU A 32 -12.68 22.30 6.90
C LEU A 32 -11.74 21.08 6.87
N ALA A 33 -11.82 20.19 7.87
CA ALA A 33 -10.95 19.02 7.99
C ALA A 33 -11.42 17.86 7.11
N ARG A 34 -12.72 17.80 6.82
CA ARG A 34 -13.37 16.78 5.98
C ARG A 34 -12.85 16.72 4.54
N TYR A 35 -12.40 17.84 3.95
CA TYR A 35 -12.05 17.87 2.53
C TYR A 35 -10.83 17.01 2.17
N MET A 36 -9.83 16.92 3.05
CA MET A 36 -8.57 16.20 2.78
C MET A 36 -8.77 14.68 2.76
N PRO A 37 -9.34 14.06 3.82
CA PRO A 37 -9.60 12.62 3.83
C PRO A 37 -10.59 12.19 2.75
N LEU A 38 -11.63 12.99 2.50
CA LEU A 38 -12.64 12.69 1.49
C LEU A 38 -12.09 12.76 0.07
N PHE A 39 -11.15 13.68 -0.19
CA PHE A 39 -10.45 13.77 -1.47
C PHE A 39 -9.54 12.56 -1.70
N ILE A 40 -8.77 12.14 -0.69
CA ILE A 40 -7.90 10.96 -0.76
C ILE A 40 -8.75 9.70 -0.98
N ALA A 41 -9.84 9.55 -0.23
CA ALA A 41 -10.74 8.41 -0.36
C ALA A 41 -11.41 8.36 -1.74
N GLY A 42 -11.86 9.50 -2.26
CA GLY A 42 -12.43 9.59 -3.61
C GLY A 42 -11.43 9.21 -4.69
N MET A 43 -10.18 9.69 -4.61
CA MET A 43 -9.11 9.31 -5.54
C MET A 43 -8.76 7.83 -5.44
N GLY A 44 -8.63 7.29 -4.23
CA GLY A 44 -8.36 5.88 -3.99
C GLY A 44 -9.46 4.97 -4.55
N MET A 45 -10.73 5.36 -4.36
CA MET A 45 -11.87 4.62 -4.90
C MET A 45 -11.91 4.66 -6.43
N ALA A 46 -11.63 5.81 -7.05
CA ALA A 46 -11.58 5.94 -8.51
C ALA A 46 -10.47 5.08 -9.13
N LEU A 47 -9.27 5.08 -8.53
CA LEU A 47 -8.15 4.24 -8.97
C LEU A 47 -8.44 2.76 -8.75
N GLY A 48 -8.99 2.38 -7.59
CA GLY A 48 -9.39 1.01 -7.29
C GLY A 48 -10.44 0.49 -8.28
N LEU A 49 -11.43 1.30 -8.63
CA LEU A 49 -12.42 0.95 -9.65
C LEU A 49 -11.80 0.79 -11.04
N ALA A 50 -10.88 1.68 -11.43
CA ALA A 50 -10.18 1.56 -12.70
C ALA A 50 -9.36 0.25 -12.77
N ALA A 51 -8.64 -0.08 -11.71
CA ALA A 51 -7.89 -1.32 -11.58
C ALA A 51 -8.81 -2.55 -11.64
N LEU A 52 -9.92 -2.54 -10.90
CA LEU A 52 -10.91 -3.61 -10.92
C LEU A 52 -11.49 -3.82 -12.33
N VAL A 53 -11.76 -2.73 -13.07
CA VAL A 53 -12.24 -2.81 -14.45
C VAL A 53 -11.19 -3.43 -15.37
N THR A 54 -9.91 -3.05 -15.23
CA THR A 54 -8.83 -3.66 -16.02
C THR A 54 -8.65 -5.14 -15.70
N ASP A 55 -8.77 -5.53 -14.43
CA ASP A 55 -8.69 -6.93 -14.00
C ASP A 55 -9.87 -7.74 -14.55
N ILE A 56 -11.09 -7.20 -14.50
CA ILE A 56 -12.27 -7.84 -15.12
C ILE A 56 -12.09 -7.98 -16.62
N GLN A 57 -11.60 -6.95 -17.31
CA GLN A 57 -11.37 -7.01 -18.76
C GLN A 57 -10.29 -8.04 -19.10
N THR A 58 -9.22 -8.11 -18.31
CA THR A 58 -8.17 -9.11 -18.45
C THR A 58 -8.75 -10.50 -18.23
N TYR A 59 -9.50 -10.72 -17.16
CA TYR A 59 -10.17 -11.99 -16.89
C TYR A 59 -11.12 -12.41 -18.03
N ARG A 60 -11.83 -11.46 -18.65
CA ARG A 60 -12.70 -11.73 -19.80
C ARG A 60 -11.94 -12.09 -21.07
N ARG A 61 -10.76 -11.49 -21.30
CA ARG A 61 -9.90 -11.82 -22.44
C ARG A 61 -9.16 -13.15 -22.23
N THR A 62 -8.74 -13.41 -21.00
CA THR A 62 -7.94 -14.56 -20.59
C THR A 62 -8.80 -15.74 -20.11
N GLY A 63 -10.13 -15.64 -20.17
CA GLY A 63 -11.06 -16.69 -19.75
C GLY A 63 -10.93 -18.03 -20.51
N THR A 64 -10.13 -18.09 -21.58
CA THR A 64 -9.69 -19.33 -22.23
C THR A 64 -8.43 -19.94 -21.60
N ALA A 65 -7.57 -19.14 -20.93
CA ALA A 65 -6.33 -19.60 -20.30
C ALA A 65 -6.49 -19.99 -18.82
N VAL A 66 -7.62 -19.67 -18.17
CA VAL A 66 -7.92 -20.19 -16.82
C VAL A 66 -8.05 -21.74 -16.80
N GLY A 67 -8.36 -22.35 -17.95
CA GLY A 67 -8.26 -23.80 -18.13
C GLY A 67 -6.81 -24.31 -18.22
N GLU A 68 -5.89 -23.48 -18.69
CA GLU A 68 -4.45 -23.77 -18.81
C GLU A 68 -3.79 -23.80 -17.43
N ASP A 69 -4.04 -22.80 -16.58
CA ASP A 69 -3.53 -22.79 -15.19
C ASP A 69 -4.07 -23.98 -14.37
N ALA A 70 -5.32 -24.38 -14.62
CA ALA A 70 -5.94 -25.55 -13.99
C ALA A 70 -5.34 -26.87 -14.50
N GLN A 71 -4.97 -26.93 -15.78
CA GLN A 71 -4.24 -28.07 -16.36
C GLN A 71 -2.79 -28.13 -15.88
N GLU A 72 -2.11 -26.98 -15.75
CA GLU A 72 -0.72 -26.91 -15.27
C GLU A 72 -0.64 -27.30 -13.80
N THR A 73 -1.57 -26.82 -12.96
CA THR A 73 -1.65 -27.24 -11.55
C THR A 73 -2.04 -28.71 -11.40
N ALA A 74 -2.93 -29.24 -12.26
CA ALA A 74 -3.22 -30.67 -12.28
C ALA A 74 -2.01 -31.51 -12.75
N ALA A 75 -1.24 -31.01 -13.73
CA ALA A 75 -0.04 -31.66 -14.23
C ALA A 75 1.08 -31.67 -13.18
N LEU A 76 1.31 -30.55 -12.49
CA LEU A 76 2.26 -30.46 -11.37
C LEU A 76 1.87 -31.39 -10.23
N GLY A 77 0.57 -31.46 -9.89
CA GLY A 77 0.07 -32.42 -8.90
C GLY A 77 0.33 -33.88 -9.30
N ALA A 78 0.20 -34.22 -10.58
CA ALA A 78 0.51 -35.55 -11.08
C ALA A 78 2.03 -35.86 -11.03
N VAL A 79 2.88 -34.88 -11.35
CA VAL A 79 4.35 -35.02 -11.26
C VAL A 79 4.79 -35.20 -9.81
N GLU A 80 4.21 -34.45 -8.87
CA GLU A 80 4.55 -34.56 -7.46
C GLU A 80 4.05 -35.87 -6.84
N GLN A 81 2.89 -36.37 -7.29
CA GLN A 81 2.40 -37.69 -6.90
C GLN A 81 3.34 -38.79 -7.41
N GLN A 82 3.82 -38.68 -8.66
CA GLN A 82 4.78 -39.62 -9.23
C GLN A 82 6.13 -39.57 -8.49
N TRP A 83 6.64 -38.38 -8.16
CA TRP A 83 7.87 -38.24 -7.37
C TRP A 83 7.75 -38.89 -5.99
N ASN A 84 6.60 -38.73 -5.32
CA ASN A 84 6.35 -39.35 -4.02
C ASN A 84 6.25 -40.88 -4.09
N GLU A 85 5.71 -41.43 -5.19
CA GLU A 85 5.71 -42.87 -5.46
C GLU A 85 7.15 -43.39 -5.68
N ASP A 86 7.94 -42.70 -6.51
CA ASP A 86 9.35 -43.05 -6.75
C ASP A 86 10.20 -42.95 -5.46
N GLU A 87 9.97 -41.94 -4.62
CA GLU A 87 10.61 -41.81 -3.31
C GLU A 87 10.18 -42.90 -2.33
N ALA A 88 8.92 -43.33 -2.35
CA ALA A 88 8.42 -44.40 -1.50
C ALA A 88 9.08 -45.74 -1.86
N ASP A 89 9.18 -46.06 -3.16
CA ASP A 89 9.86 -47.25 -3.66
C ASP A 89 11.36 -47.23 -3.30
N ALA A 90 12.01 -46.07 -3.42
CA ALA A 90 13.39 -45.88 -3.00
C ALA A 90 13.58 -46.05 -1.48
N ARG A 91 12.63 -45.57 -0.68
CA ARG A 91 12.64 -45.75 0.79
C ARG A 91 12.44 -47.21 1.18
N GLU A 92 11.53 -47.95 0.54
CA GLU A 92 11.36 -49.39 0.76
C GLU A 92 12.64 -50.17 0.43
N ALA A 93 13.29 -49.85 -0.70
CA ALA A 93 14.56 -50.45 -1.07
C ALA A 93 15.69 -50.15 -0.06
N SER A 94 15.68 -48.97 0.56
CA SER A 94 16.67 -48.58 1.56
C SER A 94 16.40 -49.15 2.97
N GLN A 95 15.12 -49.31 3.37
CA GLN A 95 14.74 -49.89 4.66
C GLN A 95 15.03 -51.39 4.74
N ALA A 96 15.02 -52.10 3.60
CA ALA A 96 15.44 -53.50 3.53
C ALA A 96 16.92 -53.74 3.92
N GLY A 97 17.73 -52.67 4.09
CA GLY A 97 19.15 -52.75 4.47
C GLY A 97 19.52 -52.11 5.82
N ALA A 98 18.57 -51.57 6.58
CA ALA A 98 18.88 -50.70 7.72
C ALA A 98 18.21 -51.14 9.04
N ASP A 99 18.25 -52.44 9.36
CA ASP A 99 18.03 -52.94 10.72
C ASP A 99 19.29 -52.73 11.56
N GLY A 100 19.40 -51.59 12.25
CA GLY A 100 20.34 -51.47 13.37
C GLY A 100 20.93 -50.08 13.62
N ALA A 101 20.17 -49.18 14.24
CA ALA A 101 20.74 -48.12 15.08
C ALA A 101 19.69 -47.57 16.08
N PRO A 102 19.98 -47.53 17.38
CA PRO A 102 19.05 -47.03 18.40
C PRO A 102 18.99 -45.49 18.45
N ALA A 103 17.79 -45.02 18.76
CA ALA A 103 17.36 -43.63 18.79
C ALA A 103 18.09 -42.79 19.86
N GLY A 104 18.65 -41.66 19.43
CA GLY A 104 19.18 -40.59 20.28
C GLY A 104 18.11 -39.54 20.56
N GLU A 105 17.76 -39.42 21.82
CA GLU A 105 16.79 -38.52 22.44
C GLU A 105 17.29 -37.06 22.39
N VAL A 106 16.52 -36.14 21.78
CA VAL A 106 16.83 -34.70 21.78
C VAL A 106 15.71 -33.93 22.48
N GLU A 107 15.94 -33.78 23.78
CA GLU A 107 15.64 -32.71 24.72
C GLU A 107 14.71 -31.56 24.26
N ARG A 108 13.55 -31.49 24.95
CA ARG A 108 12.61 -30.36 24.93
C ARG A 108 13.23 -29.16 25.63
N ASN A 109 13.15 -27.97 25.02
CA ASN A 109 13.47 -26.69 25.66
C ASN A 109 12.18 -25.90 25.97
N PRO A 110 11.78 -25.73 27.26
CA PRO A 110 10.74 -24.80 27.66
C PRO A 110 11.32 -23.65 28.51
N GLY A 111 11.23 -22.41 28.01
CA GLY A 111 11.47 -21.19 28.79
C GLY A 111 10.84 -20.00 28.07
N ALA A 112 9.73 -19.40 28.51
CA ALA A 112 9.41 -18.68 29.76
C ALA A 112 10.04 -17.28 29.82
N THR A 113 9.19 -16.24 29.75
CA THR A 113 9.22 -14.93 30.45
C THR A 113 8.06 -14.10 29.88
N SER A 114 6.99 -13.68 30.59
CA SER A 114 6.79 -13.03 31.90
C SER A 114 7.36 -11.62 31.99
N THR A 115 6.47 -10.61 31.94
CA THR A 115 6.44 -9.32 32.69
C THR A 115 5.40 -8.40 32.00
N ALA A 116 4.26 -8.07 32.63
CA ALA A 116 4.07 -7.05 33.67
C ALA A 116 4.28 -5.62 33.14
N ASP A 117 3.20 -4.87 32.92
CA ASP A 117 2.80 -3.81 33.86
C ASP A 117 1.53 -3.11 33.41
N ALA A 118 0.59 -3.02 34.36
CA ALA A 118 -0.65 -2.27 34.28
C ALA A 118 -0.39 -0.86 34.80
N ASP A 119 -0.88 0.15 34.09
CA ASP A 119 -0.91 1.53 34.56
C ASP A 119 -2.38 2.00 34.67
N PRO A 120 -2.97 2.05 35.89
CA PRO A 120 -4.25 2.69 36.11
C PRO A 120 -4.03 4.19 36.39
N MET A 121 -3.88 4.97 35.32
CA MET A 121 -3.80 6.43 35.42
C MET A 121 -5.19 7.02 35.71
N SER A 122 -5.37 7.23 37.02
CA SER A 122 -5.78 8.49 37.64
C SER A 122 -7.14 9.06 37.23
N GLU A 123 -8.08 8.92 38.18
CA GLU A 123 -9.17 9.85 38.48
C GLU A 123 -8.93 11.26 37.92
N ARG A 124 -9.72 11.62 36.90
CA ARG A 124 -9.89 13.00 36.45
C ARG A 124 -11.11 13.58 37.14
N ASP A 125 -10.82 14.67 37.83
CA ASP A 125 -11.69 15.60 38.54
C ASP A 125 -12.95 15.98 37.73
N PRO A 126 -14.18 15.74 38.23
CA PRO A 126 -15.41 16.12 37.54
C PRO A 126 -15.93 17.46 38.07
N ALA A 127 -15.27 18.58 37.72
CA ALA A 127 -15.82 19.91 38.01
C ALA A 127 -15.11 21.03 37.23
N GLU A 128 -14.99 20.93 35.90
CA GLU A 128 -14.77 22.13 35.09
C GLU A 128 -16.13 22.60 34.56
N GLU A 129 -16.66 23.64 35.22
CA GLU A 129 -17.79 24.44 34.75
C GLU A 129 -17.55 24.82 33.28
N SER A 130 -18.39 24.28 32.40
CA SER A 130 -18.39 24.61 30.98
C SER A 130 -18.60 26.12 30.84
N PRO A 131 -17.59 26.89 30.40
CA PRO A 131 -17.77 28.32 30.18
C PRO A 131 -18.92 28.50 29.19
N GLU A 132 -19.86 29.40 29.54
CA GLU A 132 -21.00 29.74 28.69
C GLU A 132 -20.49 30.04 27.28
N GLU A 133 -20.77 29.14 26.33
CA GLU A 133 -20.30 29.29 24.96
C GLU A 133 -20.90 30.59 24.42
N PRO A 134 -20.05 31.52 23.91
CA PRO A 134 -20.56 32.75 23.32
C PRO A 134 -21.52 32.38 22.18
N PRO A 135 -22.63 33.13 22.00
CA PRO A 135 -23.61 32.84 20.98
C PRO A 135 -22.92 32.71 19.62
N PHE A 136 -23.06 31.54 19.00
CA PHE A 136 -22.40 31.24 17.74
C PHE A 136 -22.72 32.35 16.73
N PRO A 137 -21.71 32.95 16.08
CA PRO A 137 -21.95 33.94 15.05
C PRO A 137 -22.79 33.29 13.95
N VAL A 138 -24.00 33.83 13.73
CA VAL A 138 -24.87 33.39 12.65
C VAL A 138 -24.18 33.75 11.33
N ILE A 139 -23.54 32.75 10.71
CA ILE A 139 -22.92 32.92 9.39
C ILE A 139 -24.06 33.03 8.37
N ASP A 140 -24.13 34.16 7.68
CA ASP A 140 -25.07 34.38 6.59
C ASP A 140 -24.79 33.45 5.40
N ASP A 141 -25.84 33.07 4.68
CA ASP A 141 -25.76 32.17 3.51
C ASP A 141 -24.83 32.71 2.41
N GLU A 142 -24.67 34.04 2.31
CA GLU A 142 -23.79 34.65 1.33
C GLU A 142 -22.32 34.39 1.66
N THR A 143 -21.93 34.55 2.93
CA THR A 143 -20.59 34.19 3.39
C THR A 143 -20.31 32.70 3.18
N ARG A 144 -21.28 31.82 3.45
CA ARG A 144 -21.13 30.37 3.19
C ARG A 144 -20.79 30.07 1.73
N ARG A 145 -21.54 30.63 0.77
CA ARG A 145 -21.30 30.45 -0.67
C ARG A 145 -19.96 31.01 -1.13
N ARG A 146 -19.51 32.13 -0.55
CA ARG A 146 -18.18 32.69 -0.83
C ARG A 146 -17.06 31.77 -0.35
N MET A 147 -17.22 31.19 0.85
CA MET A 147 -16.27 30.19 1.37
C MET A 147 -16.24 28.92 0.50
N GLU A 148 -17.40 28.42 0.07
CA GLU A 148 -17.49 27.24 -0.81
C GLU A 148 -16.76 27.46 -2.14
N ARG A 149 -17.01 28.59 -2.83
CA ARG A 149 -16.32 28.89 -4.10
C ARG A 149 -14.81 29.04 -3.91
N ALA A 150 -14.37 29.66 -2.82
CA ALA A 150 -12.96 29.80 -2.49
C ALA A 150 -12.31 28.43 -2.21
N ALA A 151 -13.00 27.55 -1.48
CA ALA A 151 -12.56 26.18 -1.23
C ALA A 151 -12.45 25.39 -2.53
N LEU A 152 -13.46 25.50 -3.40
CA LEU A 152 -13.50 24.79 -4.69
C LEU A 152 -12.35 25.22 -5.61
N LYS A 153 -12.06 26.52 -5.67
CA LYS A 153 -10.92 27.04 -6.44
C LYS A 153 -9.57 26.55 -5.90
N ARG A 154 -9.42 26.45 -4.58
CA ARG A 154 -8.22 25.86 -3.95
C ARG A 154 -8.11 24.38 -4.26
N ALA A 155 -9.20 23.62 -4.14
CA ALA A 155 -9.25 22.20 -4.48
C ALA A 155 -8.86 21.94 -5.94
N LEU A 156 -9.35 22.77 -6.87
CA LEU A 156 -8.99 22.68 -8.29
C LEU A 156 -7.50 22.93 -8.53
N GLY A 157 -6.88 23.84 -7.76
CA GLY A 157 -5.45 24.06 -7.76
C GLY A 157 -4.67 22.81 -7.34
N TYR A 158 -5.05 22.17 -6.24
CA TYR A 158 -4.41 20.91 -5.81
C TYR A 158 -4.61 19.78 -6.82
N LEU A 159 -5.81 19.67 -7.42
CA LEU A 159 -6.08 18.69 -8.47
C LEU A 159 -5.12 18.88 -9.66
N SER A 160 -4.89 20.12 -10.09
CA SER A 160 -3.96 20.41 -11.20
C SER A 160 -2.52 19.99 -10.89
N VAL A 161 -2.09 20.10 -9.63
CA VAL A 161 -0.76 19.66 -9.17
C VAL A 161 -0.64 18.14 -9.23
N ILE A 162 -1.68 17.41 -8.84
CA ILE A 162 -1.71 15.93 -8.90
C ILE A 162 -1.69 15.45 -10.34
N VAL A 163 -2.52 16.03 -11.22
CA VAL A 163 -2.53 15.69 -12.65
C VAL A 163 -1.16 15.98 -13.28
N GLY A 164 -0.55 17.11 -12.93
CA GLY A 164 0.81 17.45 -13.34
C GLY A 164 1.85 16.44 -12.86
N TYR A 165 1.72 15.92 -11.64
CA TYR A 165 2.60 14.88 -11.11
C TYR A 165 2.45 13.56 -11.85
N VAL A 166 1.23 13.11 -12.12
CA VAL A 166 0.97 11.89 -12.90
C VAL A 166 1.54 12.02 -14.31
N ALA A 167 1.33 13.15 -14.97
CA ALA A 167 1.92 13.43 -16.28
C ALA A 167 3.47 13.42 -16.22
N LEU A 168 4.06 13.95 -15.15
CA LEU A 168 5.51 13.93 -14.96
C LEU A 168 6.04 12.50 -14.79
N ILE A 169 5.37 11.66 -14.00
CA ILE A 169 5.69 10.22 -13.86
C ILE A 169 5.67 9.56 -15.23
N TRP A 170 4.65 9.85 -16.04
CA TRP A 170 4.52 9.28 -17.38
C TRP A 170 5.67 9.68 -18.32
N ILE A 171 6.27 10.86 -18.16
CA ILE A 171 7.35 11.33 -19.04
C ILE A 171 8.73 10.86 -18.56
N THR A 172 8.98 10.89 -17.25
CA THR A 172 10.34 10.71 -16.68
C THR A 172 10.53 9.45 -15.85
N GLY A 173 9.46 8.70 -15.55
CA GLY A 173 9.45 7.59 -14.60
C GLY A 173 9.27 8.06 -13.14
N VAL A 174 8.91 7.11 -12.27
CA VAL A 174 8.54 7.37 -10.86
C VAL A 174 9.65 8.07 -10.07
N PHE A 175 10.89 7.58 -10.10
CA PHE A 175 11.97 8.11 -9.27
C PHE A 175 12.29 9.58 -9.57
N VAL A 176 12.49 9.89 -10.86
CA VAL A 176 12.82 11.25 -11.31
C VAL A 176 11.63 12.18 -11.07
N ALA A 177 10.41 11.72 -11.37
CA ALA A 177 9.21 12.50 -11.14
C ALA A 177 9.00 12.81 -9.66
N SER A 178 9.18 11.84 -8.76
CA SER A 178 9.08 12.06 -7.31
C SER A 178 10.10 13.07 -6.81
N ALA A 179 11.36 12.99 -7.28
CA ALA A 179 12.40 13.94 -6.89
C ALA A 179 12.07 15.38 -7.34
N VAL A 180 11.71 15.55 -8.62
CA VAL A 180 11.33 16.86 -9.18
C VAL A 180 10.08 17.40 -8.52
N PHE A 181 9.08 16.53 -8.30
CA PHE A 181 7.84 16.90 -7.62
C PHE A 181 8.08 17.33 -6.18
N LEU A 182 8.92 16.62 -5.41
CA LEU A 182 9.28 17.01 -4.05
C LEU A 182 9.94 18.38 -4.04
N VAL A 183 10.93 18.63 -4.91
CA VAL A 183 11.57 19.95 -5.01
C VAL A 183 10.55 21.04 -5.32
N PHE A 184 9.68 20.80 -6.32
CA PHE A 184 8.62 21.73 -6.69
C PHE A 184 7.63 21.97 -5.54
N PHE A 185 7.17 20.90 -4.90
CA PHE A 185 6.18 20.93 -3.83
C PHE A 185 6.71 21.65 -2.59
N LEU A 186 7.93 21.33 -2.15
CA LEU A 186 8.59 22.05 -1.06
C LEU A 186 8.80 23.52 -1.42
N ARG A 187 9.20 23.81 -2.67
CA ARG A 187 9.42 25.20 -3.12
C ARG A 187 8.14 26.04 -3.10
N VAL A 188 7.01 25.44 -3.46
CA VAL A 188 5.70 26.13 -3.53
C VAL A 188 5.08 26.25 -2.14
N LEU A 189 5.09 25.19 -1.33
CA LEU A 189 4.41 25.18 -0.03
C LEU A 189 5.24 25.75 1.10
N ALA A 190 6.53 25.40 1.20
CA ALA A 190 7.35 25.83 2.32
C ALA A 190 7.90 27.26 2.12
N LYS A 191 7.75 27.86 0.93
CA LYS A 191 8.33 29.16 0.55
C LYS A 191 9.83 29.29 0.91
N THR A 192 10.55 28.17 0.95
CA THR A 192 11.96 28.10 1.33
C THR A 192 12.88 28.51 0.18
N SER A 193 14.12 28.85 0.52
CA SER A 193 15.18 29.10 -0.46
C SER A 193 15.50 27.84 -1.25
N TRP A 194 15.95 28.00 -2.50
CA TRP A 194 16.12 26.89 -3.47
C TRP A 194 17.10 25.79 -3.03
N PHE A 195 18.03 26.09 -2.12
CA PHE A 195 19.04 25.13 -1.67
C PHE A 195 18.48 24.09 -0.68
N VAL A 196 17.59 24.51 0.22
CA VAL A 196 17.01 23.63 1.24
C VAL A 196 16.27 22.42 0.65
N PRO A 197 15.35 22.57 -0.33
CA PRO A 197 14.64 21.42 -0.88
C PRO A 197 15.54 20.49 -1.67
N ILE A 198 16.55 20.99 -2.39
CA ILE A 198 17.51 20.14 -3.11
C ILE A 198 18.27 19.26 -2.13
N VAL A 199 18.83 19.87 -1.07
CA VAL A 199 19.55 19.11 -0.04
C VAL A 199 18.61 18.11 0.65
N GLY A 200 17.38 18.52 0.97
CA GLY A 200 16.37 17.64 1.57
C GLY A 200 16.05 16.43 0.70
N VAL A 201 15.83 16.63 -0.60
CA VAL A 201 15.56 15.53 -1.55
C VAL A 201 16.76 14.59 -1.67
N VAL A 202 17.98 15.13 -1.76
CA VAL A 202 19.20 14.30 -1.80
C VAL A 202 19.36 13.47 -0.52
N VAL A 203 19.11 14.06 0.66
CA VAL A 203 19.20 13.37 1.94
C VAL A 203 18.14 12.28 2.06
N VAL A 204 16.89 12.55 1.67
CA VAL A 204 15.80 11.55 1.69
C VAL A 204 16.10 10.41 0.72
N MET A 205 16.55 10.72 -0.49
CA MET A 205 16.93 9.69 -1.47
C MET A 205 18.11 8.84 -0.99
N ALA A 206 19.15 9.48 -0.43
CA ALA A 206 20.28 8.75 0.16
C ALA A 206 19.82 7.87 1.33
N GLY A 207 18.91 8.37 2.18
CA GLY A 207 18.34 7.61 3.28
C GLY A 207 17.52 6.40 2.81
N LEU A 208 16.72 6.55 1.76
CA LEU A 208 15.98 5.44 1.14
C LEU A 208 16.91 4.39 0.57
N LEU A 209 17.96 4.79 -0.17
CA LEU A 209 18.96 3.86 -0.69
C LEU A 209 19.72 3.13 0.43
N LEU A 210 20.03 3.83 1.52
CA LEU A 210 20.71 3.25 2.67
C LEU A 210 19.78 2.28 3.43
N LEU A 211 18.49 2.61 3.50
CA LEU A 211 17.46 1.75 4.07
C LEU A 211 17.25 0.51 3.20
N GLU A 212 17.18 0.63 1.88
CA GLU A 212 17.10 -0.50 0.95
C GLU A 212 18.27 -1.47 1.18
N ASN A 213 19.48 -0.92 1.28
CA ASN A 213 20.67 -1.71 1.57
C ASN A 213 20.64 -2.34 2.98
N LEU A 214 20.11 -1.62 3.98
CA LEU A 214 20.05 -2.10 5.37
C LEU A 214 19.02 -3.21 5.57
N VAL A 215 17.84 -3.08 4.96
CA VAL A 215 16.76 -4.07 5.07
C VAL A 215 17.06 -5.27 4.16
N ASN A 216 18.05 -5.17 3.27
CA ASN A 216 18.44 -6.20 2.31
C ASN A 216 17.22 -6.78 1.56
N VAL A 217 16.18 -5.94 1.45
CA VAL A 217 15.05 -6.18 0.56
C VAL A 217 15.64 -5.92 -0.80
N LEU A 218 16.16 -6.98 -1.41
CA LEU A 218 16.36 -7.02 -2.85
C LEU A 218 14.99 -6.71 -3.43
N TRP A 219 14.73 -5.43 -3.70
CA TRP A 219 13.69 -5.04 -4.61
C TRP A 219 13.97 -5.83 -5.87
N PRO A 220 13.06 -6.72 -6.28
CA PRO A 220 13.34 -7.65 -7.36
C PRO A 220 13.82 -6.85 -8.56
N PRO A 221 15.02 -7.09 -9.12
CA PRO A 221 15.63 -6.21 -10.13
C PRO A 221 14.71 -6.03 -11.36
N TYR A 222 13.85 -7.01 -11.59
CA TYR A 222 12.82 -7.04 -12.62
C TYR A 222 11.74 -5.94 -12.46
N LEU A 223 11.48 -5.40 -11.27
CA LEU A 223 10.46 -4.36 -11.06
C LEU A 223 10.88 -3.00 -11.62
N LEU A 224 12.18 -2.74 -11.68
CA LEU A 224 12.75 -1.54 -12.31
C LEU A 224 13.01 -1.76 -13.79
N GLU A 225 13.47 -2.94 -14.18
CA GLU A 225 13.76 -3.28 -15.58
C GLU A 225 12.48 -3.46 -16.42
N ASP A 226 11.41 -4.09 -15.92
CA ASP A 226 10.13 -4.15 -16.64
C ASP A 226 9.47 -2.77 -16.72
N LEU A 227 9.55 -1.98 -15.65
CA LEU A 227 8.88 -0.68 -15.59
C LEU A 227 9.61 0.43 -16.37
N LEU A 228 10.94 0.37 -16.48
CA LEU A 228 11.71 1.28 -17.35
C LEU A 228 11.93 0.71 -18.76
N GLY A 229 12.00 -0.61 -18.94
CA GLY A 229 12.28 -1.27 -20.21
C GLY A 229 11.14 -1.09 -21.23
N ASP A 230 9.89 -1.13 -20.79
CA ASP A 230 8.74 -0.80 -21.63
C ASP A 230 8.62 0.70 -21.97
N PHE A 231 9.31 1.56 -21.20
CA PHE A 231 9.20 3.02 -21.33
C PHE A 231 10.32 3.68 -22.15
N LEU A 232 11.49 3.04 -22.26
CA LEU A 232 12.59 3.52 -23.09
C LEU A 232 12.61 2.75 -24.42
N PRO A 233 12.17 3.35 -25.55
CA PRO A 233 12.41 2.74 -26.85
C PRO A 233 13.92 2.64 -27.08
N GLY A 234 14.41 1.41 -27.27
CA GLY A 234 15.80 1.13 -27.63
C GLY A 234 16.18 1.66 -29.00
#